data_AF-A0A0B7BU40-F1
#
_entry.id   AF-A0A0B7BU40-F1
#
_cell.length_a   1.000
_cell.length_b   1.000
_cell.length_c   1.000
_cell.angle_alpha   90.00
_cell.angle_beta   90.00
_cell.angle_gamma   90.00
#
_symmetry.space_group_name_H-M   'P 1'
#
loop_
_entity.id
_entity.type
_entity.pdbx_description
1 polymer ?
#
loop_
_entity_poly.entity_id
_entity_poly.type
_entity_poly.pdbx_seq_one_letter_code
_entity_poly.pdbx_strand_id
1 'polypeptide(L)'
;NATALMTSDGDLYAATVIDFSARDPVITRRSESFRLRTMRQDSKWLNEPNFVSAYEIKNFVYFFFRETAVEYINCGKKIYSRVARVCKNDKGGSFALEHIWTSY
;
A
#
# COMPACT_ATOMS: atom_id res chain seq x y z
N ASN A 1 -10.12 8.97 -0.89
CA ASN A 1 -8.93 9.67 -1.41
C ASN A 1 -7.92 8.65 -1.89
N ALA A 2 -7.15 8.99 -2.91
CA ALA A 2 -6.13 8.14 -3.52
C ALA A 2 -4.88 8.99 -3.81
N THR A 3 -3.74 8.34 -3.99
CA THR A 3 -2.50 8.98 -4.44
C THR A 3 -1.77 8.07 -5.42
N ALA A 4 -1.02 8.65 -6.33
CA ALA A 4 -0.17 7.92 -7.25
C ALA A 4 1.15 8.67 -7.48
N LEU A 5 2.16 7.92 -7.89
CA LEU A 5 3.52 8.39 -8.14
C LEU A 5 4.10 7.55 -9.28
N MET A 6 4.63 8.21 -10.29
CA MET A 6 5.44 7.56 -11.31
C MET A 6 6.90 7.76 -10.93
N THR A 7 7.67 6.67 -10.81
CA THR A 7 9.10 6.78 -10.48
C THR A 7 9.90 7.18 -11.69
N SER A 8 11.13 7.63 -11.42
CA SER A 8 12.15 7.87 -12.45
C SER A 8 12.43 6.66 -13.36
N ASP A 9 12.23 5.44 -12.85
CA ASP A 9 12.41 4.18 -13.59
C ASP A 9 11.17 3.78 -14.44
N GLY A 10 10.10 4.59 -14.41
CA GLY A 10 8.87 4.34 -15.17
C GLY A 10 7.84 3.45 -14.46
N ASP A 11 8.09 3.04 -13.22
CA ASP A 11 7.13 2.25 -12.45
C ASP A 11 6.01 3.12 -11.88
N LEU A 12 4.76 2.67 -12.02
CA LEU A 12 3.60 3.32 -11.42
C LEU A 12 3.32 2.74 -10.05
N TYR A 13 3.45 3.57 -9.02
CA TYR A 13 3.02 3.29 -7.66
C TYR A 13 1.68 3.98 -7.40
N ALA A 14 0.69 3.26 -6.87
CA ALA A 14 -0.63 3.80 -6.59
C ALA A 14 -1.16 3.28 -5.26
N ALA A 15 -1.82 4.15 -4.50
CA ALA A 15 -2.56 3.80 -3.31
C ALA A 15 -4.00 4.28 -3.46
N THR A 16 -4.91 3.32 -3.58
CA THR A 16 -6.32 3.56 -3.95
C THR A 16 -7.20 2.42 -3.45
N VAL A 17 -8.47 2.43 -3.84
CA VAL A 17 -9.41 1.33 -3.66
C VAL A 17 -9.79 0.80 -5.04
N ILE A 18 -9.72 -0.52 -5.24
CA ILE A 18 -9.82 -1.12 -6.59
C ILE A 18 -11.18 -1.75 -6.92
N ASP A 19 -12.13 -1.75 -5.98
CA ASP A 19 -13.46 -2.28 -6.18
C ASP A 19 -14.54 -1.18 -6.07
N PHE A 20 -15.66 -1.40 -6.76
CA PHE A 20 -16.79 -0.46 -6.74
C PHE A 20 -17.41 -0.30 -5.35
N SER A 21 -17.34 -1.34 -4.50
CA SER A 21 -17.89 -1.30 -3.14
C SER A 21 -16.98 -0.65 -2.11
N ALA A 22 -15.80 -0.17 -2.54
CA ALA A 22 -14.78 0.45 -1.72
C ALA A 22 -14.26 -0.42 -0.55
N ARG A 23 -14.17 -1.74 -0.73
CA ARG A 23 -13.77 -2.74 0.28
C ARG A 23 -12.39 -3.35 0.05
N ASP A 24 -11.72 -3.05 -1.05
CA ASP A 24 -10.40 -3.58 -1.41
C ASP A 24 -9.37 -2.43 -1.54
N PRO A 25 -8.97 -1.80 -0.41
CA PRO A 25 -7.90 -0.83 -0.42
C PRO A 25 -6.57 -1.50 -0.76
N VAL A 26 -5.73 -0.80 -1.52
CA VAL A 26 -4.47 -1.37 -2.01
C VAL A 26 -3.39 -0.30 -2.11
N ILE A 27 -2.16 -0.68 -1.74
CA ILE A 27 -0.93 -0.04 -2.23
C ILE A 27 -0.31 -0.99 -3.24
N THR A 28 -0.14 -0.53 -4.47
CA THR A 28 0.26 -1.35 -5.62
C THR A 28 1.39 -0.69 -6.42
N ARG A 29 2.23 -1.52 -7.05
CA ARG A 29 3.15 -1.11 -8.10
C ARG A 29 2.85 -1.89 -9.36
N ARG A 30 2.74 -1.17 -10.47
CA ARG A 30 2.72 -1.71 -11.82
C ARG A 30 4.02 -1.35 -12.53
N SER A 31 4.77 -2.38 -12.88
CA SER A 31 5.92 -2.33 -13.78
C SER A 31 5.53 -2.95 -15.13
N GLU A 32 6.43 -2.98 -16.11
CA GLU A 32 6.14 -3.57 -17.42
C GLU A 32 5.76 -5.06 -17.34
N SER A 33 6.48 -5.84 -16.54
CA SER A 33 6.40 -7.31 -16.54
C SER A 33 5.75 -7.92 -15.30
N PHE A 34 5.53 -7.16 -14.23
CA PHE A 34 4.93 -7.69 -13.02
C PHE A 34 4.18 -6.61 -12.22
N ARG A 35 3.36 -7.06 -11.28
CA ARG A 35 2.59 -6.22 -10.35
C ARG A 35 2.76 -6.69 -8.92
N LEU A 36 3.04 -5.78 -8.00
CA LEU A 36 3.03 -6.04 -6.57
C LEU A 36 1.90 -5.30 -5.89
N ARG A 37 1.31 -5.90 -4.85
CA ARG A 37 0.24 -5.28 -4.06
C ARG A 37 0.32 -5.65 -2.59
N THR A 38 -0.37 -4.89 -1.75
CA THR A 38 -0.63 -5.26 -0.35
C THR A 38 -1.54 -6.48 -0.26
N MET A 39 -1.43 -7.21 0.85
CA MET A 39 -2.27 -8.38 1.11
C MET A 39 -3.75 -8.01 1.11
N ARG A 40 -4.54 -8.76 0.33
CA ARG A 40 -5.97 -8.48 0.16
C ARG A 40 -6.73 -8.87 1.41
N GLN A 41 -7.66 -8.02 1.85
CA GLN A 41 -8.55 -8.26 2.99
C GLN A 41 -7.81 -8.58 4.32
N ASP A 42 -6.58 -8.11 4.46
CA ASP A 42 -5.83 -8.20 5.72
C ASP A 42 -5.76 -6.83 6.39
N SER A 43 -6.50 -6.66 7.49
CA SER A 43 -6.58 -5.39 8.22
C SER A 43 -5.27 -5.00 8.91
N LYS A 44 -4.32 -5.93 9.06
CA LYS A 44 -2.97 -5.61 9.56
C LYS A 44 -2.15 -4.84 8.53
N TRP A 45 -2.51 -4.93 7.26
CA TRP A 45 -1.87 -4.19 6.18
C TRP A 45 -2.53 -2.84 5.96
N LEU A 46 -3.85 -2.85 5.73
CA LEU A 46 -4.65 -1.64 5.47
C LEU A 46 -6.06 -1.83 6.03
N ASN A 47 -6.55 -0.87 6.80
CA ASN A 47 -7.88 -0.93 7.41
C ASN A 47 -8.69 0.36 7.22
N GLU A 48 -9.54 0.38 6.20
CA GLU A 48 -10.32 1.58 5.79
C GLU A 48 -9.42 2.83 5.57
N PRO A 49 -8.31 2.74 4.80
CA PRO A 49 -7.38 3.85 4.68
C PRO A 49 -7.94 5.00 3.83
N ASN A 50 -7.51 6.22 4.17
CA ASN A 50 -7.67 7.40 3.35
C ASN A 50 -6.28 7.94 2.98
N PHE A 51 -5.90 7.75 1.72
CA PHE A 51 -4.58 8.10 1.22
C PHE A 51 -4.42 9.61 0.99
N VAL A 52 -3.22 10.13 1.27
CA VAL A 52 -2.90 11.56 1.19
C VAL A 52 -1.86 11.83 0.10
N SER A 53 -0.70 11.18 0.16
CA SER A 53 0.40 11.45 -0.77
C SER A 53 1.39 10.28 -0.84
N ALA A 54 2.17 10.23 -1.92
CA ALA A 54 3.28 9.30 -2.09
C ALA A 54 4.55 10.02 -2.53
N TYR A 55 5.72 9.54 -2.09
CA TYR A 55 7.03 10.13 -2.42
C TYR A 55 8.07 9.07 -2.74
N GLU A 56 8.84 9.30 -3.81
CA GLU A 56 10.05 8.54 -4.13
C GLU A 56 11.23 9.13 -3.37
N ILE A 57 11.89 8.34 -2.52
CA ILE A 57 13.08 8.79 -1.79
C ILE A 57 14.12 7.69 -1.81
N LYS A 58 15.21 7.92 -2.55
CA LYS A 58 16.31 6.96 -2.74
C LYS A 58 15.77 5.60 -3.24
N ASN A 59 15.94 4.55 -2.43
CA ASN A 59 15.58 3.17 -2.79
C ASN A 59 14.16 2.78 -2.35
N PHE A 60 13.36 3.75 -1.90
CA PHE A 60 12.05 3.47 -1.31
C PHE A 60 10.96 4.39 -1.88
N VAL A 61 9.73 3.90 -1.80
CA VAL A 61 8.52 4.71 -1.98
C VAL A 61 7.78 4.76 -0.66
N TYR A 62 7.40 5.96 -0.25
CA TYR A 62 6.67 6.23 0.98
C TYR A 62 5.23 6.60 0.67
N PHE A 63 4.29 6.08 1.46
CA PHE A 63 2.86 6.39 1.36
C PHE A 63 2.35 6.95 2.67
N PHE A 64 1.71 8.12 2.60
CA PHE A 64 1.12 8.80 3.75
C PHE A 64 -0.39 8.64 3.70
N PHE A 65 -0.98 8.16 4.78
CA PHE A 65 -2.42 7.91 4.88
C PHE A 65 -2.87 7.92 6.34
N ARG A 66 -4.19 7.91 6.53
CA ARG A 66 -4.82 7.66 7.83
C ARG A 66 -5.75 6.46 7.74
N GLU A 67 -5.86 5.67 8.78
CA GLU A 67 -6.66 4.44 8.76
C GLU A 67 -7.23 4.13 10.15
N THR A 68 -8.17 3.18 10.22
CA THR A 68 -8.70 2.67 11.49
C THR A 68 -7.63 1.84 12.21
N ALA A 69 -7.22 2.27 13.41
CA ALA A 69 -6.15 1.65 14.19
C ALA A 69 -6.56 0.28 14.76
N VAL A 70 -6.12 -0.78 14.10
CA VAL A 70 -6.38 -2.17 14.53
C VAL A 70 -5.77 -2.45 15.90
N GLU A 71 -4.61 -1.87 16.20
CA GLU A 71 -3.94 -2.05 17.49
C GLU A 71 -4.68 -1.42 18.68
N TYR A 72 -5.65 -0.54 18.43
CA TYR A 72 -6.42 0.15 19.47
C TYR A 72 -7.84 -0.42 19.64
N ILE A 73 -8.21 -1.46 18.88
CA ILE A 73 -9.62 -1.89 18.77
C ILE A 73 -10.25 -2.30 20.11
N ASN A 74 -9.46 -2.86 21.04
CA ASN A 74 -9.90 -3.26 22.37
C ASN A 74 -10.25 -2.06 23.29
N CYS A 75 -9.84 -0.85 22.91
CA CYS A 75 -10.10 0.39 23.62
C CYS A 75 -11.09 1.31 22.87
N GLY A 76 -11.66 0.82 21.75
CA GLY A 76 -12.61 1.54 20.91
C GLY A 76 -12.08 1.81 19.50
N LYS A 77 -12.84 2.59 18.70
CA LYS A 77 -12.44 2.99 17.34
C LYS A 77 -11.62 4.28 17.37
N LYS A 78 -10.38 4.22 16.88
CA LYS A 78 -9.50 5.39 16.66
C LYS A 78 -8.91 5.38 15.26
N ILE A 79 -8.59 6.56 14.76
CA ILE A 79 -7.94 6.77 13.47
C ILE A 79 -6.52 7.25 13.72
N TYR A 80 -5.54 6.56 13.15
CA TYR A 80 -4.13 6.95 13.22
C TYR A 80 -3.60 7.38 11.85
N SER A 81 -2.65 8.30 11.86
CA SER A 81 -1.84 8.65 10.70
C SER A 81 -0.66 7.68 10.59
N ARG A 82 -0.35 7.26 9.36
CA ARG A 82 0.67 6.27 9.02
C ARG A 82 1.57 6.74 7.90
N VAL A 83 2.77 6.20 7.92
CA VAL A 83 3.69 6.21 6.79
C VAL A 83 4.07 4.77 6.49
N ALA A 84 3.64 4.24 5.35
CA ALA A 84 4.15 2.96 4.84
C ALA A 84 5.36 3.20 3.94
N ARG A 85 6.22 2.20 3.82
CA ARG A 85 7.42 2.23 2.98
C ARG A 85 7.55 0.91 2.26
N VAL A 86 7.90 0.93 0.98
CA VAL A 86 8.26 -0.27 0.21
C VAL A 86 9.59 -0.08 -0.49
N CYS A 87 10.34 -1.16 -0.69
CA CYS A 87 11.57 -1.15 -1.47
C CYS A 87 11.27 -1.04 -2.98
N LYS A 88 12.01 -0.19 -3.70
CA LYS A 88 11.93 -0.10 -5.16
C LYS A 88 12.35 -1.39 -5.86
N ASN A 89 13.23 -2.19 -5.24
CA ASN A 89 13.71 -3.45 -5.81
C ASN A 89 12.98 -4.69 -5.25
N ASP A 90 11.87 -4.52 -4.50
CA ASP A 90 11.05 -5.65 -4.06
C ASP A 90 10.59 -6.46 -5.28
N LYS A 91 10.62 -7.79 -5.23
CA LYS A 91 10.17 -8.65 -6.34
C LYS A 91 9.01 -9.55 -5.96
N GLY A 92 8.45 -9.33 -4.77
CA GLY A 92 7.50 -10.24 -4.16
C GLY A 92 8.17 -11.47 -3.55
N GLY A 93 7.34 -12.32 -2.98
CA GLY A 93 7.77 -13.59 -2.39
C GLY A 93 7.75 -14.74 -3.41
N SER A 94 7.89 -15.96 -2.92
CA SER A 94 7.78 -17.16 -3.75
C SER A 94 6.34 -17.68 -3.80
N PHE A 95 5.99 -18.40 -4.87
CA PHE A 95 4.71 -19.10 -5.03
C PHE A 95 3.49 -18.18 -4.82
N ALA A 96 2.69 -18.44 -3.80
CA ALA A 96 1.47 -17.68 -3.50
C ALA A 96 1.73 -16.19 -3.16
N LEU A 97 2.99 -15.81 -2.90
CA LEU A 97 3.38 -14.44 -2.55
C LEU A 97 4.07 -13.68 -3.69
N GLU A 98 4.13 -14.24 -4.90
CA GLU A 98 4.81 -13.63 -6.07
C GLU A 98 4.31 -12.20 -6.39
N HIS A 99 3.05 -11.91 -6.09
CA HIS A 99 2.44 -10.60 -6.35
C HIS A 99 2.20 -9.77 -5.09
N ILE A 100 2.77 -10.16 -3.96
CA ILE A 100 2.59 -9.51 -2.66
C ILE A 100 3.90 -8.85 -2.24
N TRP A 101 3.84 -7.63 -1.70
CA TRP A 101 5.03 -6.97 -1.15
C TRP A 101 5.73 -7.84 -0.10
N THR A 102 7.05 -7.81 -0.07
CA THR A 102 7.88 -8.43 0.99
C THR A 102 8.57 -7.39 1.86
N SER A 103 8.44 -6.11 1.50
CA SER A 103 9.10 -4.97 2.14
C SER A 103 8.15 -3.86 2.60
N TYR A 104 6.85 -4.16 2.68
CA TYR A 104 5.82 -3.25 3.22
C TYR A 104 6.02 -2.97 4.71
#